data_AF-A0A2P5E9N1-F1
#
_entry.id   AF-A0A2P5E9N1-F1
#
_cell.length_a   1.000
_cell.length_b   1.000
_cell.length_c   1.000
_cell.angle_alpha   90.00
_cell.angle_beta   90.00
_cell.angle_gamma   90.00
#
_symmetry.space_group_name_H-M   'P 1'
#
loop_
_entity.id
_entity.type
_entity.pdbx_description
1 polymer ?
#
loop_
_entity_poly.entity_id
_entity_poly.type
_entity_poly.pdbx_seq_one_letter_code
_entity_poly.pdbx_strand_id
1 'polypeptide(L)'
;MVWAEGCVRNTPLSCQDKQKDGFIKFAQLKVPETKHTWVNQSMVLKECRAKCLSNCSCMAFSNTDIRGEGSDCVIWFGDLVDITKIPGGGPDLYIRMPASELCKR
;
A
#
# COMPACT_ATOMS: atom_id res chain seq x y z
N MET A 1 11.77 -1.07 -23.13
CA MET A 1 10.76 -2.13 -22.96
C MET A 1 9.67 -1.57 -22.07
N VAL A 2 8.49 -1.27 -22.63
CA VAL A 2 7.36 -0.73 -21.89
C VAL A 2 6.50 -1.93 -21.50
N TRP A 3 6.39 -2.24 -20.21
CA TRP A 3 5.48 -3.28 -19.73
C TRP A 3 4.05 -2.73 -19.73
N ALA A 4 3.34 -2.91 -20.85
CA ALA A 4 1.98 -2.38 -21.03
C ALA A 4 0.92 -3.14 -20.22
N GLU A 5 1.18 -4.40 -19.86
CA GLU A 5 0.22 -5.28 -19.17
C GLU A 5 0.37 -5.26 -17.64
N GLY A 6 1.39 -4.58 -17.10
CA GLY A 6 1.62 -4.49 -15.66
C GLY A 6 1.96 -5.85 -15.03
N CYS A 7 1.53 -6.04 -13.78
CA CYS A 7 1.77 -7.25 -13.00
C CYS A 7 0.50 -7.67 -12.27
N VAL A 8 0.30 -8.97 -12.11
CA VAL A 8 -0.76 -9.55 -11.26
C VAL A 8 -0.14 -10.28 -10.07
N ARG A 9 -0.92 -10.44 -8.99
CA ARG A 9 -0.46 -11.20 -7.82
C ARG A 9 -0.39 -12.69 -8.15
N ASN A 10 0.64 -13.36 -7.64
CA ASN A 10 0.79 -14.81 -7.77
C ASN A 10 -0.25 -15.54 -6.89
N THR A 11 -0.46 -15.06 -5.67
CA THR A 11 -1.45 -15.63 -4.75
C THR A 11 -2.59 -14.62 -4.48
N PRO A 12 -3.86 -15.04 -4.54
CA PRO A 12 -4.99 -14.16 -4.21
C PRO A 12 -4.96 -13.70 -2.75
N LEU A 13 -5.52 -12.51 -2.49
CA LEU A 13 -5.73 -12.03 -1.13
C LEU A 13 -6.88 -12.79 -0.48
N SER A 14 -6.74 -13.13 0.80
CA SER A 14 -7.77 -13.90 1.49
C SER A 14 -8.89 -13.01 2.02
N CYS A 15 -8.64 -11.70 2.21
CA CYS A 15 -9.45 -10.64 2.83
C CYS A 15 -10.30 -10.99 4.06
N GLN A 16 -11.17 -12.00 3.96
CA GLN A 16 -11.99 -12.55 5.02
C GLN A 16 -11.15 -13.01 6.22
N ASP A 17 -9.97 -13.57 5.95
CA ASP A 17 -9.00 -13.90 7.00
C ASP A 17 -7.92 -12.80 7.08
N LYS A 18 -8.13 -11.86 8.00
CA LYS A 18 -7.19 -10.74 8.24
C LYS A 18 -5.81 -11.22 8.70
N GLN A 19 -5.66 -12.47 9.16
CA GLN A 19 -4.35 -13.02 9.52
C GLN A 19 -3.58 -13.56 8.31
N LYS A 20 -4.26 -13.79 7.19
CA LYS A 20 -3.68 -14.27 5.94
C LYS A 20 -3.27 -13.17 4.98
N ASP A 21 -3.52 -11.91 5.31
CA ASP A 21 -3.02 -10.76 4.58
C ASP A 21 -2.14 -9.90 5.50
N GLY A 22 -1.09 -9.33 4.94
CA GLY A 22 -0.25 -8.34 5.60
C GLY A 22 0.23 -7.29 4.62
N PHE A 23 1.37 -6.66 4.92
CA PHE A 23 1.92 -5.61 4.07
C PHE A 23 3.42 -5.73 3.94
N ILE A 24 3.90 -5.47 2.73
CA ILE A 24 5.31 -5.25 2.44
C ILE A 24 5.56 -3.75 2.29
N LYS A 25 6.64 -3.27 2.90
CA LYS A 25 7.05 -1.87 2.84
C LYS A 25 7.97 -1.66 1.65
N PHE A 26 7.61 -0.73 0.76
CA PHE A 26 8.49 -0.21 -0.28
C PHE A 26 8.80 1.26 0.02
N ALA A 27 10.09 1.53 0.23
CA ALA A 27 10.56 2.87 0.57
C ALA A 27 10.93 3.68 -0.67
N GLN A 28 10.88 5.01 -0.54
CA GLN A 28 11.38 5.96 -1.54
C GLN A 28 10.65 5.80 -2.88
N LEU A 29 9.32 5.87 -2.83
CA LEU A 29 8.47 5.72 -4.01
C LEU A 29 7.71 7.02 -4.31
N LYS A 30 7.53 7.27 -5.59
CA LYS A 30 6.37 7.99 -6.10
C LYS A 30 5.14 7.12 -5.80
N VAL A 31 4.24 7.64 -4.98
CA VAL A 31 2.98 6.94 -4.66
C VAL A 31 2.11 6.78 -5.91
N PRO A 32 1.23 5.76 -5.95
CA PRO A 32 0.38 5.52 -7.11
C PRO A 32 -0.57 6.69 -7.38
N GLU A 33 -1.10 6.75 -8.60
CA GLU A 33 -2.11 7.73 -8.99
C GLU A 33 -3.29 7.75 -7.98
N THR A 34 -3.78 8.94 -7.64
CA THR A 34 -4.78 9.16 -6.56
C THR A 34 -6.24 9.09 -7.03
N LYS A 35 -6.52 8.50 -8.20
CA LYS A 35 -7.90 8.40 -8.74
C LYS A 35 -8.84 7.59 -7.85
N HIS A 36 -8.35 6.50 -7.28
CA HIS A 36 -9.12 5.59 -6.43
C HIS A 36 -8.53 5.55 -5.02
N THR A 37 -8.45 6.73 -4.39
CA THR A 37 -7.90 6.86 -3.03
C THR A 37 -8.90 7.38 -2.03
N TRP A 38 -8.70 6.96 -0.78
CA TRP A 38 -9.29 7.59 0.39
C TRP A 38 -8.19 8.20 1.25
N VAL A 39 -8.41 9.43 1.68
CA VAL A 39 -7.43 10.22 2.44
C VAL A 39 -8.04 10.61 3.78
N ASN A 40 -7.24 10.51 4.84
CA ASN A 40 -7.60 11.00 6.16
C ASN A 40 -6.37 11.58 6.85
N GLN A 41 -6.44 12.86 7.19
CA GLN A 41 -5.35 13.65 7.76
C GLN A 41 -5.21 13.54 9.28
N SER A 42 -6.05 12.73 9.93
CA SER A 42 -6.05 12.55 11.39
C SER A 42 -5.71 11.11 11.80
N MET A 43 -5.47 10.20 10.86
CA MET A 43 -5.21 8.78 11.14
C MET A 43 -3.72 8.46 11.14
N VAL A 44 -3.25 7.90 12.25
CA VAL A 44 -1.88 7.41 12.36
C VAL A 44 -1.67 6.12 11.56
N LEU A 45 -0.41 5.78 11.26
CA LEU A 45 -0.03 4.63 10.43
C LEU A 45 -0.70 3.31 10.84
N LYS A 46 -0.80 3.05 12.15
CA LYS A 46 -1.41 1.82 12.69
C LYS A 46 -2.91 1.75 12.38
N GLU A 47 -3.62 2.87 12.46
CA GLU A 47 -5.04 2.95 12.13
C GLU A 47 -5.25 2.84 10.62
N CYS A 48 -4.38 3.46 9.83
CA CYS A 48 -4.36 3.33 8.38
C CYS A 48 -4.23 1.87 7.94
N ARG A 49 -3.30 1.12 8.56
CA ARG A 49 -3.13 -0.32 8.36
C ARG A 49 -4.39 -1.10 8.71
N ALA A 50 -4.98 -0.85 9.87
CA ALA A 50 -6.19 -1.55 10.32
C ALA A 50 -7.40 -1.27 9.42
N LYS A 51 -7.54 -0.04 8.94
CA LYS A 51 -8.59 0.39 8.00
C LYS A 51 -8.44 -0.33 6.67
N CYS A 52 -7.23 -0.37 6.12
CA CYS A 52 -6.94 -1.09 4.90
C CYS A 52 -7.24 -2.60 5.01
N LEU A 53 -6.81 -3.27 6.09
CA LEU A 53 -7.13 -4.69 6.32
C LEU A 53 -8.62 -4.97 6.41
N SER A 54 -9.39 -3.99 6.90
CA SER A 54 -10.84 -4.12 7.05
C SER A 54 -11.62 -3.86 5.76
N ASN A 55 -10.96 -3.43 4.68
CA ASN A 55 -11.56 -3.22 3.37
C ASN A 55 -10.91 -4.14 2.33
N CYS A 56 -11.67 -5.07 1.74
CA CYS A 56 -11.14 -6.03 0.76
C CYS A 56 -10.62 -5.39 -0.52
N SER A 57 -11.16 -4.23 -0.88
CA SER A 57 -10.72 -3.51 -2.07
C SER A 57 -9.42 -2.75 -1.83
N CYS A 58 -8.95 -2.63 -0.58
CA CYS A 58 -7.70 -1.96 -0.27
C CYS A 58 -6.50 -2.77 -0.78
N MET A 59 -5.66 -2.12 -1.60
CA MET A 59 -4.46 -2.72 -2.18
C MET A 59 -3.17 -2.14 -1.63
N ALA A 60 -3.17 -0.87 -1.18
CA ALA A 60 -2.02 -0.26 -0.53
C ALA A 60 -2.42 0.89 0.38
N PHE A 61 -1.51 1.27 1.27
CA PHE A 61 -1.61 2.52 2.02
C PHE A 61 -0.23 3.20 2.15
N SER A 62 -0.23 4.49 2.46
CA SER A 62 0.97 5.32 2.66
C SER A 62 0.68 6.31 3.77
N ASN A 63 1.73 6.72 4.48
CA ASN A 63 1.70 7.97 5.23
C ASN A 63 2.42 9.03 4.39
N THR A 64 1.82 10.20 4.21
CA THR A 64 2.43 11.30 3.44
C THR A 64 3.38 12.15 4.28
N ASP A 65 3.40 11.99 5.60
CA ASP A 65 4.42 12.64 6.41
C ASP A 65 5.72 11.83 6.47
N ILE A 66 6.74 12.42 5.85
CA ILE A 66 8.12 11.94 5.76
C ILE A 66 8.86 12.12 7.10
N ARG A 67 8.33 12.93 8.03
CA ARG A 67 8.90 13.18 9.36
C ARG A 67 8.44 12.18 10.43
N GLY A 68 7.41 11.39 10.14
CA GLY A 68 6.89 10.38 11.06
C GLY A 68 6.04 10.93 12.21
N GLU A 69 5.69 12.22 12.17
CA GLU A 69 4.86 12.91 13.17
C GLU A 69 3.41 13.13 12.67
N GLY A 70 3.18 12.97 11.37
CA GLY A 70 1.95 13.29 10.70
C GLY A 70 0.94 12.15 10.66
N SER A 71 -0.31 12.58 10.59
CA SER A 71 -1.53 11.79 10.68
C SER A 71 -2.22 11.59 9.32
N ASP A 72 -1.48 11.76 8.22
CA ASP A 72 -2.02 11.72 6.88
C ASP A 72 -1.94 10.31 6.29
N CYS A 73 -3.03 9.56 6.44
CA CYS A 73 -3.26 8.25 5.85
C CYS A 73 -3.84 8.38 4.44
N VAL A 74 -3.18 7.75 3.46
CA VAL A 74 -3.73 7.56 2.12
C VAL A 74 -3.89 6.07 1.86
N ILE A 75 -5.07 5.67 1.38
CA ILE A 75 -5.42 4.29 1.08
C ILE A 75 -5.80 4.21 -0.40
N TRP A 76 -5.21 3.26 -1.14
CA TRP A 76 -5.51 2.99 -2.53
C TRP A 76 -6.40 1.76 -2.67
N PHE A 77 -7.36 1.84 -3.59
CA PHE A 77 -8.25 0.75 -3.97
C PHE A 77 -7.99 0.32 -5.41
N GLY A 78 -8.03 -0.99 -5.67
CA GLY A 78 -7.81 -1.54 -7.01
C GLY A 78 -6.36 -1.42 -7.49
N ASP A 79 -6.18 -1.29 -8.80
CA ASP A 79 -4.86 -1.36 -9.43
C ASP A 79 -3.95 -0.19 -9.05
N LEU A 80 -2.69 -0.52 -8.74
CA LEU A 80 -1.68 0.46 -8.38
C LEU A 80 -0.88 0.83 -9.62
N VAL A 81 -1.17 1.98 -10.21
CA VAL A 81 -0.54 2.47 -11.44
C VAL A 81 0.40 3.65 -11.15
N ASP A 82 1.39 3.85 -12.04
CA ASP A 82 2.34 4.97 -11.98
C ASP A 82 3.23 4.99 -10.72
N ILE A 83 3.55 3.81 -10.16
CA ILE A 83 4.56 3.67 -9.11
C ILE A 83 5.96 3.76 -9.72
N THR A 84 6.80 4.66 -9.19
CA THR A 84 8.18 4.82 -9.63
C THR A 84 9.11 4.97 -8.43
N LYS A 85 10.30 4.39 -8.45
CA LYS A 85 11.29 4.60 -7.38
C LYS A 85 11.92 5.99 -7.50
N ILE A 86 12.00 6.73 -6.40
CA ILE A 86 12.66 8.03 -6.31
C ILE A 86 13.87 7.88 -5.38
N PRO A 87 15.08 7.59 -5.90
CA PRO A 87 16.26 7.44 -5.06
C PRO A 87 16.51 8.70 -4.21
N GLY A 88 16.63 8.54 -2.89
CA GLY A 88 16.93 9.64 -1.97
C GLY A 88 15.73 10.50 -1.54
N GLY A 89 14.49 10.13 -1.91
CA GLY A 89 13.30 10.86 -1.47
C GLY A 89 11.99 10.11 -1.70
N GLY A 90 10.89 10.68 -1.21
CA GLY A 90 9.55 10.14 -1.41
C GLY A 90 9.04 9.27 -0.24
N PRO A 91 7.71 9.19 -0.07
CA PRO A 91 7.07 8.46 1.01
C PRO A 91 7.22 6.94 0.89
N ASP A 92 6.91 6.26 1.98
CA ASP A 92 6.86 4.80 2.05
C ASP A 92 5.47 4.28 1.67
N LEU A 93 5.41 3.36 0.71
CA LEU A 93 4.17 2.67 0.31
C LEU A 93 4.13 1.26 0.91
N TYR A 94 2.99 0.92 1.51
CA TYR A 94 2.73 -0.38 2.10
C TYR A 94 1.73 -1.13 1.21
N ILE A 95 2.21 -2.10 0.44
CA ILE A 95 1.39 -2.89 -0.48
C ILE A 95 0.86 -4.14 0.24
N ARG A 96 -0.45 -4.40 0.13
CA ARG A 96 -1.10 -5.54 0.77
C ARG A 96 -0.66 -6.85 0.12
N MET A 97 -0.20 -7.83 0.89
CA MET A 97 0.28 -9.10 0.35
C MET A 97 -0.26 -10.28 1.15
N PRO A 98 -0.43 -11.46 0.52
CA PRO A 98 -0.70 -12.69 1.23
C PRO A 98 0.41 -12.98 2.24
N ALA A 99 0.05 -13.41 3.45
CA ALA A 99 0.99 -13.72 4.52
C ALA A 99 2.01 -14.80 4.11
N SER A 100 1.59 -15.74 3.27
CA SER A 100 2.46 -16.78 2.67
C SER A 100 3.60 -16.22 1.82
N GLU A 101 3.47 -15.00 1.29
CA GLU A 101 4.50 -14.33 0.50
C GLU A 101 5.34 -13.37 1.36
N LEU A 102 4.86 -12.99 2.54
CA LEU A 102 5.61 -12.15 3.49
C LEU A 102 6.68 -12.93 4.27
N CYS A 103 6.52 -14.24 4.42
CA CYS A 103 7.45 -15.11 5.15
C CYS A 103 8.60 -15.67 4.29
N LYS A 104 8.62 -15.43 2.98
CA LYS A 104 9.65 -15.95 2.05
C LYS A 104 10.92 -15.07 2.02
N ARG A 105 11.48 -14.78 3.19
CA ARG A 105 12.67 -13.92 3.31
C ARG A 105 13.96 -14.71 3.15
#